data_AF-A0A932SF91-F1
#
_entry.id   AF-A0A932SF91-F1
#
_cell.length_a   1.000
_cell.length_b   1.000
_cell.length_c   1.000
_cell.angle_alpha   90.00
_cell.angle_beta   90.00
_cell.angle_gamma   90.00
#
_symmetry.space_group_name_H-M   'P 1'
#
loop_
_entity.id
_entity.type
_entity.pdbx_description
1 polymer ?
#
loop_
_entity_poly.entity_id
_entity_poly.type
_entity_poly.pdbx_seq_one_letter_code
_entity_poly.pdbx_strand_id
1 'polypeptide(L)'
;MQYFEVILENGHIGAGSSYEAKRYIAGKDILSVISNVRFLPRIKKRHTIEAVKSIRPITKEEYVKGMAEALKNPHLFRVWDGYRCPICGERFRDILSFRQHIERYDVTMAFAG
;
A
#
# COMPACT_ATOMS: atom_id res chain seq x y z
N MET A 1 6.16 15.61 -6.11
CA MET A 1 5.78 14.29 -5.57
C MET A 1 4.71 13.73 -6.48
N GLN A 2 4.84 12.48 -6.92
CA GLN A 2 3.89 11.78 -7.79
C GLN A 2 3.32 10.55 -7.06
N TYR A 3 2.13 10.11 -7.44
CA TYR A 3 1.45 8.96 -6.84
C TYR A 3 1.32 7.84 -7.86
N PHE A 4 1.48 6.61 -7.39
CA PHE A 4 1.47 5.43 -8.26
C PHE A 4 0.64 4.31 -7.67
N GLU A 5 -0.11 3.63 -8.53
CA GLU A 5 -0.65 2.29 -8.28
C GLU A 5 0.39 1.28 -8.76
N VAL A 6 0.70 0.30 -7.92
CA VAL A 6 1.68 -0.75 -8.20
C VAL A 6 1.04 -2.11 -7.96
N ILE A 7 1.06 -2.97 -8.99
CA ILE A 7 0.60 -4.35 -8.88
C ILE A 7 1.82 -5.24 -8.74
N LEU A 8 1.84 -6.05 -7.68
CA LEU A 8 2.99 -6.88 -7.30
C LEU A 8 2.60 -8.35 -7.19
N GLU A 9 3.53 -9.24 -7.52
CA GLU A 9 3.44 -10.64 -7.16
C GLU A 9 4.02 -10.89 -5.74
N ASN A 10 3.15 -11.25 -4.80
CA ASN A 10 3.53 -11.64 -3.46
C ASN A 10 3.57 -13.17 -3.32
N GLY A 11 4.51 -13.68 -2.54
CA GLY A 11 4.58 -15.11 -2.19
C GLY A 11 3.57 -15.48 -1.08
N HIS A 12 2.94 -16.65 -1.22
CA HIS A 12 2.16 -17.28 -0.15
C HIS A 12 3.04 -18.23 0.69
N ILE A 13 2.65 -18.50 1.94
CA ILE A 13 3.34 -19.49 2.80
C ILE A 13 2.95 -20.90 2.31
N GLY A 14 3.94 -21.69 1.91
CA GLY A 14 3.80 -23.08 1.47
C GLY A 14 3.41 -23.25 -0.01
N ALA A 15 4.09 -24.18 -0.70
CA ALA A 15 3.76 -24.70 -2.04
C ALA A 15 4.04 -23.86 -3.31
N GLY A 16 4.70 -22.70 -3.21
CA GLY A 16 5.15 -21.95 -4.41
C GLY A 16 4.05 -21.13 -5.10
N SER A 17 2.85 -21.08 -4.54
CA SER A 17 1.76 -20.22 -5.01
C SER A 17 2.07 -18.73 -4.75
N SER A 18 1.64 -17.90 -5.71
CA SER A 18 1.69 -16.44 -5.61
C SER A 18 0.29 -15.83 -5.66
N TYR A 19 0.18 -14.59 -5.18
CA TYR A 19 -1.03 -13.79 -5.32
C TYR A 19 -0.66 -12.36 -5.73
N GLU A 20 -1.59 -11.70 -6.41
CA GLU A 20 -1.42 -10.31 -6.79
C GLU A 20 -1.80 -9.39 -5.64
N ALA A 21 -0.92 -8.46 -5.32
CA ALA A 21 -1.12 -7.44 -4.31
C ALA A 21 -1.09 -6.07 -4.97
N LYS A 22 -2.18 -5.32 -4.79
CA LYS A 22 -2.23 -3.91 -5.15
C LYS A 22 -1.63 -3.06 -4.02
N ARG A 23 -0.77 -2.12 -4.39
CA ARG A 23 -0.10 -1.16 -3.50
C ARG A 23 -0.20 0.24 -4.08
N TYR A 24 -0.17 1.24 -3.22
CA TYR A 24 -0.15 2.63 -3.60
C TYR A 24 1.07 3.30 -2.97
N ILE A 25 1.91 3.93 -3.79
CA ILE A 25 3.22 4.46 -3.37
C ILE A 25 3.37 5.90 -3.86
N ALA A 26 3.83 6.78 -2.96
CA ALA A 26 4.24 8.13 -3.32
C ALA A 26 5.76 8.14 -3.59
N GLY A 27 6.19 8.79 -4.67
CA GLY A 27 7.59 8.85 -5.07
C GLY A 27 7.93 10.11 -5.86
N LYS A 28 9.21 10.31 -6.19
CA LYS A 28 9.64 11.39 -7.10
C LYS A 28 9.30 11.06 -8.54
N ASP A 29 9.53 9.80 -8.91
CA ASP A 29 9.43 9.23 -10.25
C ASP A 29 9.29 7.69 -10.17
N ILE A 30 9.09 7.03 -11.31
CA ILE A 30 8.89 5.57 -11.39
C ILE A 30 10.10 4.79 -10.84
N LEU A 31 11.33 5.23 -11.08
CA LEU A 31 12.55 4.55 -10.60
C LEU A 31 12.62 4.61 -9.06
N SER A 32 12.21 5.73 -8.48
CA SER A 32 12.09 5.88 -7.03
C SER A 32 11.05 4.90 -6.44
N VAL A 33 9.96 4.63 -7.16
CA VAL A 33 8.94 3.65 -6.73
C VAL A 33 9.48 2.23 -6.80
N ILE A 34 10.11 1.83 -7.91
CA ILE A 34 10.73 0.50 -8.07
C ILE A 34 11.75 0.24 -6.96
N SER A 35 12.54 1.26 -6.62
CA SER A 35 13.52 1.17 -5.52
C SER A 35 12.85 0.92 -4.17
N ASN A 36 11.72 1.57 -3.89
CA ASN A 36 10.94 1.36 -2.66
C ASN A 36 10.27 -0.02 -2.61
N VAL A 37 9.82 -0.55 -3.75
CA VAL A 37 9.17 -1.87 -3.83
C VAL A 37 10.07 -2.98 -3.27
N ARG A 38 11.39 -2.91 -3.46
CA ARG A 38 12.36 -3.91 -2.95
C ARG A 38 12.31 -4.15 -1.45
N PHE A 39 11.86 -3.16 -0.69
CA PHE A 39 11.77 -3.22 0.77
C PHE A 39 10.42 -3.72 1.27
N LEU A 40 9.45 -3.95 0.37
CA LEU A 40 8.13 -4.41 0.76
C LEU A 40 8.16 -5.86 1.24
N PRO A 41 7.37 -6.18 2.28
CA PRO A 41 7.29 -7.52 2.84
C PRO A 41 6.66 -8.50 1.84
N ARG A 42 7.10 -9.76 1.89
CA ARG A 42 6.56 -10.90 1.11
C ARG A 42 6.74 -10.84 -0.41
N ILE A 43 7.44 -9.83 -0.92
CA ILE A 43 7.93 -9.86 -2.30
C ILE A 43 8.97 -10.97 -2.44
N LYS A 44 8.88 -11.75 -3.53
CA LYS A 44 9.91 -12.72 -3.91
C LYS A 44 11.22 -11.97 -4.19
N LYS A 45 12.08 -11.88 -3.18
CA LYS A 45 13.31 -11.06 -3.17
C LYS A 45 14.31 -11.39 -4.30
N ARG A 46 14.29 -12.61 -4.84
CA ARG A 46 15.22 -13.01 -5.91
C ARG A 46 14.96 -12.27 -7.24
N HIS A 47 13.78 -11.68 -7.45
CA HIS A 47 13.40 -11.07 -8.73
C HIS A 47 12.51 -9.84 -8.55
N THR A 48 12.97 -8.81 -7.82
CA THR A 48 12.07 -7.69 -7.45
C THR A 48 11.54 -6.91 -8.65
N ILE A 49 12.27 -6.83 -9.76
CA ILE A 49 11.76 -6.22 -10.99
C ILE A 49 10.65 -7.10 -11.58
N GLU A 50 10.84 -8.42 -11.62
CA GLU A 50 9.83 -9.35 -12.17
C GLU A 50 8.61 -9.50 -11.24
N ALA A 51 8.76 -9.19 -9.96
CA ALA A 51 7.63 -9.12 -9.03
C ALA A 51 6.74 -7.90 -9.29
N VAL A 52 7.22 -6.87 -10.01
CA VAL A 52 6.40 -5.73 -10.42
C VAL A 52 5.69 -6.09 -11.73
N LYS A 53 4.38 -6.24 -11.67
CA LYS A 53 3.56 -6.51 -12.87
C LYS A 53 3.14 -5.23 -13.59
N SER A 54 2.85 -4.17 -12.83
CA SER A 54 2.43 -2.89 -13.39
C SER A 54 2.74 -1.74 -12.44
N ILE A 55 3.10 -0.59 -13.02
CA ILE A 55 3.21 0.70 -12.34
C ILE A 55 2.44 1.72 -13.18
N ARG A 56 1.45 2.38 -12.58
CA ARG A 56 0.65 3.42 -13.24
C ARG A 56 0.66 4.69 -12.41
N PRO A 57 0.93 5.88 -12.99
CA PRO A 57 0.70 7.14 -12.30
C PRO A 57 -0.80 7.34 -12.05
N ILE A 58 -1.14 7.83 -10.86
CA ILE A 58 -2.52 8.06 -10.41
C ILE A 58 -2.65 9.46 -9.81
N THR A 59 -3.87 9.96 -9.70
CA THR A 59 -4.13 11.21 -9.00
C THR A 59 -3.96 11.06 -7.49
N LYS A 60 -3.90 12.19 -6.77
CA LYS A 60 -3.85 12.19 -5.31
C LYS A 60 -5.13 11.59 -4.72
N GLU A 61 -6.27 11.84 -5.34
CA GLU A 61 -7.58 11.34 -4.92
C GLU A 61 -7.64 9.82 -5.09
N GLU A 62 -7.19 9.29 -6.23
CA GLU A 62 -7.04 7.85 -6.46
C GLU A 62 -6.10 7.21 -5.43
N TYR A 63 -4.99 7.88 -5.09
CA TYR A 63 -4.04 7.41 -4.09
C TYR A 63 -4.68 7.31 -2.70
N VAL A 64 -5.38 8.36 -2.26
CA VAL A 64 -6.05 8.37 -0.95
C VAL A 64 -7.12 7.29 -0.87
N LYS A 65 -7.94 7.17 -1.93
CA LYS A 65 -8.96 6.11 -2.04
C LYS A 65 -8.34 4.72 -1.94
N GLY A 66 -7.32 4.48 -2.76
CA GLY A 66 -6.63 3.21 -2.81
C GLY A 66 -5.96 2.84 -1.50
N MET A 67 -5.33 3.81 -0.83
CA MET A 67 -4.73 3.62 0.48
C MET A 67 -5.79 3.27 1.54
N ALA A 68 -6.92 3.99 1.57
CA ALA A 68 -8.02 3.69 2.48
C ALA A 68 -8.54 2.24 2.28
N GLU A 69 -8.69 1.79 1.03
CA GLU A 69 -9.07 0.40 0.73
C GLU A 69 -7.98 -0.61 1.11
N ALA A 70 -6.72 -0.35 0.77
CA ALA A 70 -5.60 -1.23 1.09
C ALA A 70 -5.43 -1.41 2.61
N LEU A 71 -5.72 -0.37 3.38
CA LEU A 71 -5.67 -0.36 4.84
C LEU A 71 -6.78 -1.21 5.49
N LYS A 72 -7.87 -1.52 4.77
CA LYS A 72 -8.86 -2.52 5.22
C LYS A 72 -8.28 -3.94 5.25
N ASN A 73 -7.23 -4.20 4.46
CA ASN A 73 -6.58 -5.51 4.41
C ASN A 73 -5.31 -5.53 5.30
N PRO A 74 -5.36 -6.14 6.49
CA PRO A 74 -4.23 -6.14 7.43
C PRO A 74 -2.98 -6.85 6.91
N HIS A 75 -3.11 -7.69 5.88
CA HIS A 75 -1.95 -8.35 5.25
C HIS A 75 -1.17 -7.44 4.29
N LEU A 76 -1.72 -6.26 3.99
CA LEU A 76 -1.15 -5.33 3.03
C LEU A 76 -0.27 -4.24 3.66
N PHE A 77 -0.41 -4.00 4.96
CA PHE A 77 0.31 -2.95 5.68
C PHE A 77 1.12 -3.54 6.84
N ARG A 78 2.35 -3.99 6.56
CA ARG A 78 3.28 -4.35 7.63
C ARG A 78 3.96 -3.07 8.12
N VAL A 79 3.48 -2.60 9.28
CA VAL A 79 4.04 -1.61 10.21
C VAL A 79 5.58 -1.61 10.28
N TRP A 80 6.26 -1.01 9.29
CA TRP A 80 7.71 -0.76 9.38
C TRP A 80 8.02 0.51 10.18
N ASP A 81 7.03 1.39 10.40
CA ASP A 81 7.15 2.65 11.15
C ASP A 81 6.06 2.77 12.24
N GLY A 82 5.59 1.64 12.77
CA GLY A 82 4.44 1.59 13.69
C GLY A 82 3.10 1.90 13.01
N TYR A 83 2.05 2.13 13.80
CA TYR A 83 0.72 2.48 13.29
C TYR A 83 0.67 3.94 12.81
N ARG A 84 1.45 4.30 11.80
CA ARG A 84 1.44 5.63 11.22
C ARG A 84 0.54 5.67 9.99
N CYS A 85 -0.43 6.57 9.98
CA CYS A 85 -1.28 6.78 8.83
C CYS A 85 -0.47 7.42 7.69
N PRO A 86 -0.41 6.79 6.52
CA PRO A 86 0.31 7.31 5.36
C PRO A 86 -0.46 8.43 4.64
N ILE A 87 -1.76 8.62 4.94
CA ILE A 87 -2.61 9.66 4.35
C ILE A 87 -2.44 10.98 5.10
N CYS A 88 -2.56 10.98 6.44
CA CYS A 88 -2.50 12.18 7.28
C CYS A 88 -1.20 12.31 8.09
N GLY A 89 -0.41 11.24 8.21
CA GLY A 89 0.84 11.23 8.98
C GLY A 89 0.69 10.95 10.47
N GLU A 90 -0.53 10.85 11.02
CA GLU A 90 -0.79 10.58 12.44
C GLU A 90 -0.21 9.24 12.89
N ARG A 91 0.36 9.19 14.11
CA ARG A 91 0.85 7.96 14.72
C ARG A 91 -0.14 7.48 15.78
N PHE A 92 -0.47 6.19 15.74
CA PHE A 92 -1.36 5.53 16.68
C PHE A 92 -0.58 4.59 17.59
N ARG A 93 -1.08 4.41 18.80
CA ARG A 93 -0.45 3.57 19.83
C ARG A 93 -0.73 2.08 19.62
N ASP A 94 -1.85 1.77 18.99
CA ASP A 94 -2.38 0.42 18.85
C ASP A 94 -3.16 0.24 17.53
N ILE A 95 -3.37 -1.02 17.15
CA ILE A 95 -4.05 -1.40 15.91
C ILE A 95 -5.51 -1.01 15.87
N LEU A 96 -6.20 -0.96 17.02
CA LEU A 96 -7.63 -0.65 17.09
C LEU A 96 -7.86 0.83 16.78
N SER A 97 -7.11 1.71 17.44
CA SER A 97 -7.12 3.16 17.19
C SER A 97 -6.76 3.48 15.74
N PHE A 98 -5.76 2.77 15.20
CA PHE A 98 -5.38 2.90 13.80
C PHE A 98 -6.52 2.48 12.87
N ARG A 99 -7.13 1.32 13.11
CA ARG A 99 -8.25 0.80 12.30
C ARG A 99 -9.46 1.74 12.32
N GLN A 100 -9.85 2.25 13.48
CA GLN A 100 -10.94 3.24 13.60
C GLN A 100 -10.62 4.51 12.81
N HIS A 101 -9.37 4.98 12.84
CA HIS A 101 -8.94 6.10 12.01
C HIS A 101 -9.05 5.79 10.51
N ILE A 102 -8.67 4.57 10.09
CA ILE A 102 -8.83 4.14 8.70
C ILE A 102 -10.30 4.12 8.29
N GLU A 103 -11.18 3.59 9.15
CA GLU A 103 -12.63 3.51 8.89
C GLU A 103 -13.26 4.89 8.69
N ARG A 104 -12.71 5.96 9.28
CA ARG A 104 -13.20 7.32 9.01
C ARG A 104 -13.02 7.76 7.57
N TYR A 105 -11.99 7.28 6.87
CA TYR A 105 -11.83 7.55 5.44
C TYR A 105 -12.93 6.89 4.59
N ASP A 106 -13.55 5.81 5.07
CA ASP A 106 -14.69 5.18 4.39
C ASP A 106 -15.92 6.07 4.48
N VAL A 107 -16.18 6.62 5.67
CA VAL A 107 -17.34 7.48 5.94
C VAL A 107 -17.26 8.78 5.17
N THR A 108 -16.12 9.50 5.20
CA THR A 108 -15.99 10.76 4.45
C THR A 108 -16.05 10.58 2.93
N MET A 109 -15.71 9.39 2.41
CA MET A 109 -15.80 9.10 0.99
C MET A 109 -17.21 8.66 0.54
N ALA A 110 -18.02 8.11 1.44
CA ALA A 110 -19.41 7.74 1.16
C ALA A 110 -20.36 8.97 1.06
N PHE A 111 -19.99 10.10 1.69
CA PHE A 111 -20.79 11.34 1.70
C PHE A 111 -20.30 12.44 0.74
N ALA A 112 -19.25 12.16 -0.05
CA ALA A 112 -18.73 13.09 -1.07
C ALA A 112 -19.23 12.75 -2.49
N GLY A 113 -20.26 11.90 -2.59
CA GLY A 113 -20.95 11.54 -3.84
C GLY A 113 -22.17 12.40 -4.12
#